data_AF-A0A7J2KW93-F1
#
_entry.id   AF-A0A7J2KW93-F1
#
_cell.length_a   1.000
_cell.length_b   1.000
_cell.length_c   1.000
_cell.angle_alpha   90.00
_cell.angle_beta   90.00
_cell.angle_gamma   90.00
#
_symmetry.space_group_name_H-M   'P 1'
#
loop_
_entity.id
_entity.type
_entity.pdbx_description
1 polymer ?
#
loop_
_entity_poly.entity_id
_entity_poly.type
_entity_poly.pdbx_seq_one_letter_code
_entity_poly.pdbx_strand_id
1 'polypeptide(L)' 'MYPAVYLLVGAYALGTVLFYLNAKEMRHYCGLNPTDSNLVCWKSWYATHKREEPEWLKRNLK' A
#
# COMPACT_ATOMS: atom_id res chain seq x y z
N MET A 1 -32.21 19.99 21.53
CA MET A 1 -32.50 19.52 20.16
C MET A 1 -31.29 19.96 19.34
N TYR A 2 -30.14 19.27 19.26
CA TYR A 2 -29.83 18.05 18.49
C TYR A 2 -28.56 17.33 19.04
N PRO A 3 -28.40 17.13 20.36
CA PRO A 3 -27.13 16.61 20.92
C PRO A 3 -26.74 15.23 20.33
N ALA A 4 -27.73 14.39 20.01
CA ALA A 4 -27.50 13.10 19.37
C ALA A 4 -26.91 13.21 17.95
N VAL A 5 -27.25 14.25 17.19
CA VAL A 5 -26.77 14.44 15.82
C VAL A 5 -25.28 14.80 15.82
N TYR A 6 -24.85 15.69 16.72
CA TYR A 6 -23.44 16.06 16.86
C TYR A 6 -22.57 14.89 17.30
N LEU A 7 -23.08 14.03 18.18
CA LEU A 7 -22.38 12.81 18.61
C LEU A 7 -22.20 11.83 17.45
N LEU A 8 -23.23 11.63 16.62
CA LEU A 8 -23.14 10.77 15.44
C LEU A 8 -22.16 11.30 14.40
N VAL A 9 -22.21 12.60 14.10
CA VAL A 9 -21.27 13.24 13.17
C VAL A 9 -19.83 13.16 13.68
N GLY A 10 -19.63 13.39 14.99
CA GLY A 10 -18.31 13.26 15.63
C GLY A 10 -17.76 11.84 15.59
N ALA A 11 -18.59 10.84 15.89
CA ALA A 11 -18.20 9.43 15.82
C ALA A 11 -17.85 8.99 14.39
N TYR A 12 -18.63 9.47 13.40
CA TYR A 12 -18.37 9.16 11.99
C TYR A 12 -17.06 9.81 11.50
N ALA A 13 -16.81 11.07 11.88
CA ALA A 13 -15.57 11.77 11.55
C ALA A 13 -14.34 11.13 12.21
N LEU A 14 -14.45 10.69 13.47
CA LEU A 14 -13.36 9.98 14.15
C LEU A 14 -13.11 8.60 13.50
N GLY A 15 -14.18 7.88 13.14
CA GLY A 15 -14.09 6.59 12.46
C GLY A 15 -13.42 6.68 11.10
N THR A 16 -13.77 7.69 10.29
CA THR A 16 -13.14 7.90 8.98
C THR A 16 -11.67 8.28 9.12
N VAL A 17 -11.31 9.19 10.03
CA VAL A 17 -9.90 9.57 10.27
C VAL A 17 -9.06 8.36 10.68
N LEU A 18 -9.56 7.53 11.60
CA LEU A 18 -8.86 6.31 12.02
C LEU A 18 -8.68 5.29 10.88
N PHE A 19 -9.67 5.18 9.99
CA PHE A 19 -9.57 4.31 8.81
C PHE A 19 -8.50 4.81 7.82
N TYR A 20 -8.46 6.12 7.54
CA TYR A 20 -7.46 6.70 6.64
C TYR A 20 -6.03 6.61 7.19
N LEU A 21 -5.84 6.75 8.51
CA LEU A 21 -4.52 6.63 9.15
C LEU A 21 -3.94 5.20 9.07
N ASN A 22 -4.78 4.19 8.95
CA ASN A 22 -4.36 2.78 8.88
C ASN A 22 -4.34 2.20 7.47
N ALA A 23 -4.60 3.02 6.45
CA ALA A 23 -4.53 2.60 5.06
C ALA A 23 -3.06 2.29 4.68
N LYS A 24 -2.68 1.01 4.76
CA LYS A 24 -1.44 0.53 4.17
C LYS A 24 -1.59 0.56 2.65
N GLU A 25 -0.91 1.50 2.00
CA GLU A 25 -0.86 1.55 0.54
C GLU A 25 -0.07 0.33 0.04
N MET A 26 -0.78 -0.69 -0.47
CA MET A 26 -0.16 -1.81 -1.17
C MET A 26 0.19 -1.36 -2.58
N ARG A 27 1.47 -1.13 -2.85
CA ARG A 27 1.93 -0.89 -4.23
C ARG A 27 2.37 -2.20 -4.85
N HIS A 28 1.90 -2.42 -6.07
CA HIS A 28 2.32 -3.53 -6.91
C HIS A 28 3.22 -3.01 -8.02
N TYR A 29 4.28 -3.76 -8.31
CA TYR A 29 5.20 -3.49 -9.40
C TYR A 29 5.26 -4.74 -10.28
N CYS A 30 5.26 -4.54 -11.59
CA CYS A 30 5.49 -5.61 -12.54
C CYS A 30 6.62 -5.22 -13.47
N GLY A 31 7.44 -6.19 -13.85
CA GLY A 31 8.52 -6.03 -14.80
C GLY A 31 8.60 -7.25 -15.71
N LEU A 32 9.04 -7.02 -16.94
CA LEU A 32 9.42 -8.10 -17.84
C LEU A 32 10.86 -8.52 -17.53
N ASN A 33 11.07 -9.81 -17.31
CA ASN A 33 12.41 -10.35 -17.20
C ASN A 33 13.03 -10.37 -18.62
N PRO A 34 14.16 -9.67 -18.83
CA PRO A 34 14.75 -9.51 -20.16
C PRO A 34 15.30 -10.83 -20.74
N THR A 35 15.55 -11.83 -19.90
CA THR A 35 16.19 -13.09 -20.32
C THR A 35 15.19 -14.10 -20.89
N ASP A 36 13.97 -14.14 -20.35
CA ASP A 36 12.97 -15.16 -20.66
C ASP A 36 11.61 -14.57 -21.12
N SER A 37 11.52 -13.24 -21.21
CA SER A 37 10.29 -12.49 -21.53
C SER A 37 9.11 -12.74 -20.59
N ASN A 38 9.35 -13.28 -19.40
CA ASN A 38 8.29 -13.55 -18.43
C ASN A 38 7.89 -12.26 -17.69
N LEU A 39 6.58 -12.06 -17.51
CA LEU A 39 6.05 -11.00 -16.66
C LEU A 39 6.14 -11.44 -15.20
N VAL A 40 6.89 -10.69 -14.38
CA VAL A 40 7.02 -10.94 -12.95
C VAL A 40 6.43 -9.75 -12.20
N CYS A 41 5.53 -10.02 -11.26
CA CYS A 41 4.93 -9.00 -10.40
C CYS A 41 5.30 -9.23 -8.93
N TRP A 42 5.64 -8.17 -8.21
CA TRP A 42 5.99 -8.20 -6.78
C TRP A 42 5.26 -7.09 -6.02
N LYS A 43 5.16 -7.28 -4.70
CA LYS A 43 4.51 -6.31 -3.79
C LYS A 43 5.58 -5.48 -3.09
N SER A 44 5.29 -4.21 -2.86
CA SER A 44 6.05 -3.35 -1.96
C SER A 44 5.18 -2.97 -0.78
N TRP A 45 5.65 -3.27 0.43
CA TRP A 45 4.99 -2.86 1.67
C TRP A 45 5.81 -1.78 2.35
N TYR A 46 5.21 -0.61 2.59
CA TYR A 46 5.87 0.52 3.26
C TYR A 46 6.22 0.27 4.74
N ALA A 47 5.52 -0.65 5.41
CA ALA A 47 5.71 -0.91 6.84
C ALA A 47 7.05 -1.59 7.17
N THR A 48 7.73 -2.14 6.17
CA THR A 48 9.05 -2.74 6.28
C THR A 48 9.74 -2.53 4.95
N HIS A 49 10.84 -1.77 4.89
CA HIS A 49 11.67 -1.51 3.69
C HIS A 49 12.21 -2.76 2.96
N LYS A 50 11.65 -3.95 3.17
CA LYS A 50 11.92 -5.16 2.40
C LYS A 50 11.13 -5.12 1.11
N ARG A 51 11.74 -4.55 0.07
CA ARG A 51 11.32 -4.80 -1.31
C ARG A 51 11.73 -6.24 -1.65
N GLU A 52 10.76 -7.14 -1.81
CA GLU A 52 10.99 -8.49 -2.35
C GLU A 52 11.22 -8.39 -3.86
N GLU A 53 12.36 -7.81 -4.20
CA GLU A 53 12.74 -7.53 -5.58
C GLU A 53 13.39 -8.77 -6.20
N PRO A 54 13.07 -9.12 -7.46
CA PRO A 54 13.68 -10.28 -8.12
C PRO A 54 15.20 -10.13 -8.21
N GLU A 55 15.94 -11.24 -8.03
CA GLU A 55 17.41 -11.31 -8.10
C GLU A 55 18.01 -10.72 -9.38
N TRP A 56 17.31 -10.85 -10.51
CA TRP A 56 17.72 -10.29 -11.79
C TRP A 56 17.55 -8.75 -11.84
N LEU A 57 16.57 -8.20 -11.13
CA LEU A 57 16.33 -6.76 -11.09
C LEU A 57 17.38 -6.05 -10.22
N LYS A 58 17.79 -6.66 -9.10
CA LYS A 58 18.85 -6.13 -8.23
C LYS A 58 20.18 -5.94 -8.96
N ARG A 59 20.49 -6.80 -9.94
CA ARG A 59 21.74 -6.78 -10.70
C ARG A 59 21.80 -5.68 -11.77
N ASN A 60 20.64 -5.21 -12.24
CA ASN A 60 20.54 -4.19 -13.31
C ASN A 60 20.35 -2.76 -12.77
N LEU A 61 20.26 -2.59 -11.45
CA LEU A 61 20.02 -1.30 -10.78
C LEU A 61 21.29 -0.63 -10.26
N LYS A 62 22.48 -1.17 -10.58
CA LYS A 62 23.79 -0.74 -10.06
C LYS A 62 24.61 -0.01 -11.12
#